data_AF-A0A8T5FEQ4-F1
#
_entry.id   AF-A0A8T5FEQ4-F1
#
_cell.length_a   1.000
_cell.length_b   1.000
_cell.length_c   1.000
_cell.angle_alpha   90.00
_cell.angle_beta   90.00
_cell.angle_gamma   90.00
#
_symmetry.space_group_name_H-M   'P 1'
#
loop_
_entity.id
_entity.type
_entity.pdbx_description
1 polymer ?
#
loop_
_entity_poly.entity_id
_entity_poly.type
_entity_poly.pdbx_seq_one_letter_code
_entity_poly.pdbx_strand_id
1 'polypeptide(L)'
;FEDDPEPHHIFDELSLPVPVHPADVERTGKETDNIRIRMTILNEKWRQQTENHQNPREREMQQRMIHRNEGISVLRQGREVSYGKIGNLTTSSTKTEDRYWGCEIDFPATLDKRFGIKNVKIGIDVDVDLNEVLKSALDGPIRDARRVIATTFKKSKSKAAKEANTTPHEEATGRFKDKDVGTNPKSEQLTDEEKRKQQQQLVDRFSSFGEKIDREKFGEIGVVFQDDIKLSENNPFAEMRSNLGNNIVIYNLNHPFFQHLDKVYSKLEELGTAETIEKLLGRPLTEEEEEFRVNYQKQVSNTRYLIDLLLGSVAAAKGDIDHDVKQMAGSTLNSLFSRWTDNLFTVANDKNFGRRING
;
A
#
# COMPACT_ATOMS: atom_id res chain seq x y z
N PHE A 1 -20.36 5.89 16.95
CA PHE A 1 -21.74 5.43 16.68
C PHE A 1 -21.66 3.93 16.46
N GLU A 2 -22.57 3.14 17.02
CA GLU A 2 -22.48 1.66 17.01
C GLU A 2 -22.45 1.05 15.59
N ASP A 3 -23.04 1.72 14.59
CA ASP A 3 -23.12 1.24 13.21
C ASP A 3 -22.09 1.89 12.24
N ASP A 4 -21.03 2.52 12.77
CA ASP A 4 -20.01 3.11 11.91
C ASP A 4 -19.11 2.04 11.28
N PRO A 5 -18.78 2.17 9.98
CA PRO A 5 -17.92 1.19 9.33
C PRO A 5 -16.48 1.31 9.85
N GLU A 6 -15.79 0.18 9.88
CA GLU A 6 -14.37 0.09 10.24
C GLU A 6 -13.50 1.09 9.44
N PRO A 7 -12.40 1.58 10.02
CA PRO A 7 -11.44 2.41 9.31
C PRO A 7 -11.02 1.78 7.98
N HIS A 8 -10.78 2.60 6.96
CA HIS A 8 -10.37 2.08 5.66
C HIS A 8 -8.98 1.43 5.72
N HIS A 9 -8.08 2.06 6.47
CA HIS A 9 -6.72 1.58 6.67
C HIS A 9 -6.24 1.98 8.06
N ILE A 10 -5.58 1.05 8.73
CA ILE A 10 -4.86 1.26 9.98
C ILE A 10 -3.40 1.07 9.62
N PHE A 11 -2.58 2.09 9.84
CA PHE A 11 -1.13 1.96 9.76
C PHE A 11 -0.69 1.15 10.98
N ASP A 12 0.18 0.16 10.78
CA ASP A 12 0.68 -0.69 11.87
C ASP A 12 1.20 0.15 13.03
N GLU A 13 0.94 -0.29 14.26
CA GLU A 13 1.38 0.45 15.44
C GLU A 13 2.92 0.49 15.50
N LEU A 14 3.47 1.70 15.40
CA LEU A 14 4.92 1.91 15.48
C LEU A 14 5.30 2.10 16.94
N SER A 15 6.16 1.20 17.45
CA SER A 15 6.86 1.39 18.72
C SER A 15 8.24 1.98 18.45
N LEU A 16 8.39 3.28 18.69
CA LEU A 16 9.61 4.04 18.44
C LEU A 16 10.42 4.22 19.73
N PRO A 17 11.63 3.66 19.84
CA PRO A 17 12.51 3.90 20.99
C PRO A 17 13.09 5.32 20.93
N VAL A 18 12.98 6.06 22.04
CA VAL A 18 13.46 7.44 22.16
C VAL A 18 14.35 7.60 23.39
N PRO A 19 15.48 8.33 23.29
CA PRO A 19 16.30 8.68 24.43
C PRO A 19 15.56 9.56 25.44
N VAL A 20 15.57 9.14 26.70
CA VAL A 20 14.98 9.90 27.82
C VAL A 20 15.79 11.18 28.03
N HIS A 21 15.11 12.28 28.39
CA HIS A 21 15.78 13.54 28.68
C HIS A 21 16.67 13.40 29.95
N PRO A 22 17.90 13.96 30.01
CA PRO A 22 18.81 13.78 31.15
C PRO A 22 18.19 13.99 32.54
N ALA A 23 17.38 15.04 32.71
CA ALA A 23 16.65 15.29 33.96
C ALA A 23 15.63 14.18 34.35
N ASP A 24 15.03 13.50 33.38
CA ASP A 24 14.16 12.34 33.63
C ASP A 24 14.97 11.05 33.83
N VAL A 25 16.17 10.94 33.25
CA VAL A 25 17.10 9.81 33.52
C VAL A 25 17.49 9.82 35.00
N GLU A 26 17.86 10.98 35.55
CA GLU A 26 18.20 11.11 36.98
C GLU A 26 17.05 10.69 37.91
N ARG A 27 15.80 10.92 37.48
CA ARG A 27 14.59 10.58 38.25
C ARG A 27 14.19 9.11 38.12
N THR A 28 14.39 8.51 36.96
CA THR A 28 13.78 7.21 36.59
C THR A 28 14.78 6.08 36.42
N GLY A 29 16.07 6.40 36.28
CA GLY A 29 17.13 5.43 36.00
C GLY A 29 17.05 4.78 34.61
N LYS A 30 16.16 5.25 33.73
CA LYS A 30 15.99 4.74 32.37
C LYS A 30 16.62 5.69 31.36
N GLU A 31 17.44 5.13 30.46
CA GLU A 31 18.10 5.89 29.39
C GLU A 31 17.25 5.99 28.11
N THR A 32 16.39 5.00 27.84
CA THR A 32 15.51 4.94 26.66
C THR A 32 14.12 4.44 27.04
N ASP A 33 13.09 4.94 26.36
CA ASP A 33 11.73 4.40 26.47
C ASP A 33 10.96 4.53 25.15
N ASN A 34 9.86 3.79 25.01
CA ASN A 34 9.15 3.68 23.73
C ASN A 34 7.93 4.60 23.65
N ILE A 35 7.75 5.22 22.49
CA ILE A 35 6.52 5.92 22.10
C ILE A 35 5.74 5.03 21.15
N ARG A 36 4.43 4.91 21.36
CA ARG A 36 3.53 4.21 20.43
C ARG A 36 2.85 5.22 19.53
N ILE A 37 2.93 5.00 18.23
CA ILE A 37 2.29 5.84 17.22
C ILE A 37 1.29 4.97 16.45
N ARG A 38 0.06 5.46 16.36
CA ARG A 38 -1.01 4.83 15.57
C ARG A 38 -1.60 5.86 14.62
N MET A 39 -1.75 5.47 13.36
CA MET A 39 -2.40 6.32 12.37
C MET A 39 -3.54 5.57 11.67
N THR A 40 -4.63 6.26 11.40
CA THR A 40 -5.81 5.67 10.77
C THR A 40 -6.36 6.57 9.67
N ILE A 41 -6.96 5.97 8.65
CA ILE A 41 -7.72 6.67 7.62
C ILE A 41 -9.19 6.33 7.80
N LEU A 42 -10.04 7.36 7.85
CA LEU A 42 -11.49 7.18 7.91
C LEU A 42 -12.00 6.32 6.75
N ASN A 43 -13.07 5.56 7.01
CA ASN A 43 -13.71 4.73 5.99
C ASN A 43 -14.04 5.53 4.73
N GLU A 44 -13.91 4.92 3.53
CA GLU A 44 -14.22 5.56 2.25
C GLU A 44 -15.59 6.22 2.20
N LYS A 45 -16.58 5.65 2.90
CA LYS A 45 -17.93 6.22 3.07
C LYS A 45 -17.90 7.70 3.47
N TRP A 46 -16.96 8.07 4.33
CA TRP A 46 -16.89 9.40 4.93
C TRP A 46 -16.10 10.40 4.11
N ARG A 47 -15.37 9.95 3.07
CA ARG A 47 -14.44 10.78 2.30
C ARG A 47 -14.79 10.77 0.82
N GLN A 48 -16.08 10.95 0.54
CA GLN A 48 -16.63 11.14 -0.80
C GLN A 48 -16.83 12.64 -1.08
N GLN A 49 -16.77 13.00 -2.35
CA GLN A 49 -17.05 14.35 -2.86
C GLN A 49 -18.02 14.30 -4.03
N THR A 50 -18.95 15.25 -4.04
CA THR A 50 -19.81 15.62 -5.17
C THR A 50 -19.05 16.53 -6.14
N GLU A 51 -19.69 16.88 -7.26
CA GLU A 51 -19.15 17.83 -8.24
C GLU A 51 -18.75 19.19 -7.64
N ASN A 52 -19.47 19.63 -6.59
CA ASN A 52 -19.26 20.90 -5.90
C ASN A 52 -18.25 20.82 -4.74
N HIS A 53 -17.44 19.75 -4.68
CA HIS A 53 -16.46 19.50 -3.59
C HIS A 53 -17.08 19.36 -2.20
N GLN A 54 -18.39 19.08 -2.13
CA GLN A 54 -19.10 18.82 -0.88
C GLN A 54 -19.15 17.31 -0.62
N ASN A 55 -19.20 16.92 0.65
CA ASN A 55 -19.46 15.53 0.97
C ASN A 55 -20.97 15.25 0.90
N PRO A 56 -21.43 14.20 0.21
CA PRO A 56 -22.86 13.87 0.12
C PRO A 56 -23.50 13.57 1.50
N ARG A 57 -22.69 13.30 2.53
CA ARG A 57 -23.12 13.00 3.91
C ARG A 57 -22.74 14.10 4.90
N GLU A 58 -22.69 15.36 4.47
CA GLU A 58 -22.22 16.48 5.29
C GLU A 58 -22.89 16.58 6.68
N ARG A 59 -24.21 16.35 6.78
CA ARG A 59 -24.93 16.36 8.07
C ARG A 59 -24.44 15.27 9.03
N GLU A 60 -24.27 14.03 8.53
CA GLU A 60 -23.76 12.91 9.32
C GLU A 60 -22.30 13.14 9.77
N MET A 61 -21.50 13.80 8.93
CA MET A 61 -20.13 14.19 9.26
C MET A 61 -20.06 15.28 10.32
N GLN A 62 -20.97 16.25 10.28
CA GLN A 62 -21.03 17.31 11.29
C GLN A 62 -21.34 16.74 12.67
N GLN A 63 -22.26 15.78 12.76
CA GLN A 63 -22.57 15.05 14.01
C GLN A 63 -21.36 14.29 14.58
N ARG A 64 -20.50 13.76 13.71
CA ARG A 64 -19.25 13.05 14.06
C ARG A 64 -18.06 13.97 14.27
N MET A 65 -18.25 15.29 14.17
CA MET A 65 -17.19 16.30 14.29
C MET A 65 -16.00 16.10 13.32
N ILE A 66 -16.17 15.35 12.22
CA ILE A 66 -15.10 15.09 11.25
C ILE A 66 -14.59 16.40 10.63
N HIS A 67 -15.49 17.37 10.45
CA HIS A 67 -15.13 18.72 9.98
C HIS A 67 -14.23 19.50 10.93
N ARG A 68 -14.10 19.11 12.20
CA ARG A 68 -13.21 19.70 13.21
C ARG A 68 -11.98 18.82 13.47
N ASN A 69 -11.84 17.70 12.77
CA ASN A 69 -10.67 16.86 12.89
C ASN A 69 -9.47 17.60 12.31
N GLU A 70 -8.57 18.09 13.17
CA GLU A 70 -7.43 18.91 12.79
C GLU A 70 -6.27 18.67 13.77
N GLY A 71 -5.58 17.54 13.62
CA GLY A 71 -4.31 17.35 14.31
C GLY A 71 -4.03 15.93 14.76
N ILE A 72 -3.21 15.87 15.80
CA ILE A 72 -2.67 14.66 16.39
C ILE A 72 -3.15 14.62 17.85
N SER A 73 -3.66 13.48 18.28
CA SER A 73 -3.96 13.22 19.68
C SER A 73 -2.68 12.74 20.37
N VAL A 74 -2.30 13.40 21.45
CA VAL A 74 -1.15 13.02 22.26
C VAL A 74 -1.64 12.51 23.59
N LEU A 75 -1.25 11.27 23.89
CA LEU A 75 -1.64 10.54 25.07
C LEU A 75 -0.42 10.33 25.96
N ARG A 76 -0.62 10.52 27.27
CA ARG A 76 0.32 10.15 28.31
C ARG A 76 -0.24 8.96 29.04
N GLN A 77 0.36 7.78 28.84
CA GLN A 77 -0.11 6.51 29.40
C GLN A 77 -1.61 6.27 29.11
N GLY A 78 -2.01 6.44 27.85
CA GLY A 78 -3.39 6.26 27.41
C GLY A 78 -4.37 7.38 27.79
N ARG A 79 -3.93 8.47 28.45
CA ARG A 79 -4.75 9.65 28.72
C ARG A 79 -4.39 10.78 27.77
N GLU A 80 -5.35 11.28 27.00
CA GLU A 80 -5.15 12.46 26.15
C GLU A 80 -4.74 13.68 26.99
N VAL A 81 -3.59 14.25 26.64
CA VAL A 81 -3.01 15.47 27.25
C VAL A 81 -3.04 16.65 26.29
N SER A 82 -3.08 16.39 24.98
CA SER A 82 -3.18 17.43 23.96
C SER A 82 -3.84 16.89 22.70
N TYR A 83 -4.61 17.74 22.04
CA TYR A 83 -5.22 17.46 20.75
C TYR A 83 -5.08 18.70 19.87
N GLY A 84 -4.49 18.53 18.68
CA GLY A 84 -4.32 19.61 17.70
C GLY A 84 -2.99 19.54 16.98
N LYS A 85 -2.51 20.69 16.52
CA LYS A 85 -1.20 20.81 15.87
C LYS A 85 -0.09 20.77 16.91
N ILE A 86 0.91 19.92 16.67
CA ILE A 86 2.09 19.79 17.52
C ILE A 86 3.25 20.47 16.80
N GLY A 87 3.77 21.57 17.36
CA GLY A 87 4.92 22.29 16.81
C GLY A 87 4.86 22.47 15.28
N ASN A 88 5.92 22.02 14.59
CA ASN A 88 6.03 21.98 13.12
C ASN A 88 5.74 20.59 12.52
N LEU A 89 5.24 19.65 13.32
CA LEU A 89 4.97 18.26 12.92
C LEU A 89 3.83 18.16 11.90
N THR A 90 2.95 19.15 11.91
CA THR A 90 1.87 19.30 10.92
C THR A 90 2.09 20.60 10.15
N THR A 91 1.81 20.60 8.84
CA THR A 91 1.97 21.78 8.00
C THR A 91 1.16 22.96 8.54
N SER A 92 1.71 24.18 8.45
CA SER A 92 1.06 25.41 8.95
C SER A 92 -0.36 25.59 8.41
N SER A 93 -0.61 25.22 7.15
CA SER A 93 -1.94 25.10 6.56
C SER A 93 -2.53 23.70 6.75
N THR A 94 -3.70 23.61 7.37
CA THR A 94 -4.51 22.38 7.42
C THR A 94 -5.09 22.15 6.03
N LYS A 95 -4.77 21.02 5.39
CA LYS A 95 -5.38 20.66 4.09
C LYS A 95 -6.75 20.02 4.32
N THR A 96 -7.64 20.08 3.33
CA THR A 96 -8.96 19.45 3.42
C THR A 96 -8.86 17.95 3.71
N GLU A 97 -7.85 17.28 3.15
CA GLU A 97 -7.57 15.86 3.37
C GLU A 97 -7.21 15.55 4.83
N ASP A 98 -6.67 16.52 5.57
CA ASP A 98 -6.24 16.30 6.96
C ASP A 98 -7.37 16.01 7.93
N ARG A 99 -8.60 16.28 7.51
CA ARG A 99 -9.82 15.98 8.27
C ARG A 99 -10.18 14.50 8.26
N TYR A 100 -9.59 13.71 7.35
CA TYR A 100 -9.99 12.33 7.09
C TYR A 100 -8.97 11.28 7.53
N TRP A 101 -7.89 11.69 8.21
CA TRP A 101 -6.97 10.80 8.89
C TRP A 101 -6.84 11.22 10.36
N GLY A 102 -6.47 10.28 11.23
CA GLY A 102 -6.20 10.52 12.65
C GLY A 102 -4.86 9.92 13.04
N CYS A 103 -4.15 10.57 13.96
CA CYS A 103 -2.88 10.10 14.50
C CYS A 103 -2.89 10.21 16.02
N GLU A 104 -2.45 9.15 16.68
CA GLU A 104 -2.32 9.04 18.14
C GLU A 104 -0.85 8.80 18.47
N ILE A 105 -0.31 9.57 19.41
CA ILE A 105 1.04 9.41 19.96
C ILE A 105 0.91 9.16 21.45
N ASP A 106 1.13 7.92 21.89
CA ASP A 106 1.07 7.52 23.30
C ASP A 106 2.48 7.32 23.87
N PHE A 107 2.78 8.03 24.97
CA PHE A 107 4.10 8.02 25.58
C PHE A 107 4.06 7.76 27.10
N PRO A 108 5.10 7.14 27.68
CA PRO A 108 5.22 6.90 29.11
C PRO A 108 5.64 8.15 29.90
N ALA A 109 5.32 8.20 31.19
CA ALA A 109 5.68 9.30 32.09
C ALA A 109 7.20 9.54 32.26
N THR A 110 8.04 8.65 31.73
CA THR A 110 9.50 8.79 31.65
C THR A 110 9.92 9.82 30.59
N LEU A 111 9.04 10.18 29.66
CA LEU A 111 9.30 11.15 28.59
C LEU A 111 8.60 12.51 28.83
N ASP A 112 8.10 12.77 30.04
CA ASP A 112 7.36 14.01 30.38
C ASP A 112 8.15 15.28 30.01
N LYS A 113 9.48 15.28 30.24
CA LYS A 113 10.32 16.43 29.92
C LYS A 113 10.51 16.62 28.41
N ARG A 114 10.61 15.53 27.63
CA ARG A 114 10.72 15.56 26.15
C ARG A 114 9.45 16.14 25.51
N PHE A 115 8.29 15.87 26.09
CA PHE A 115 6.99 16.42 25.65
C PHE A 115 6.63 17.77 26.29
N GLY A 116 7.51 18.32 27.14
CA GLY A 116 7.30 19.61 27.78
C GLY A 116 6.09 19.67 28.71
N ILE A 117 5.70 18.54 29.33
CA ILE A 117 4.53 18.47 30.19
C ILE A 117 4.71 19.40 31.40
N LYS A 118 3.77 20.34 31.54
CA LYS A 118 3.69 21.29 32.65
C LYS A 118 2.48 20.97 33.52
N ASN A 119 2.53 21.36 34.80
CA ASN A 119 1.41 21.20 35.73
C ASN A 119 0.17 22.02 35.34
N VAL A 120 0.34 23.02 34.48
CA VAL A 120 -0.75 23.85 33.93
C VAL A 120 -1.19 23.25 32.60
N LYS A 121 -2.49 23.24 32.30
CA LYS A 121 -3.09 22.74 31.04
C LYS A 121 -2.77 23.64 29.83
N ILE A 122 -1.51 24.00 29.68
CA ILE A 122 -0.95 24.62 28.49
C ILE A 122 -0.52 23.45 27.61
N GLY A 123 -0.80 23.52 26.30
CA GLY A 123 -0.50 22.43 25.36
C GLY A 123 0.94 21.92 25.43
N ILE A 124 1.22 20.82 24.74
CA ILE A 124 2.57 20.22 24.74
C ILE A 124 3.57 21.08 23.98
N ASP A 125 4.81 21.03 24.43
CA ASP A 125 5.95 21.72 23.82
C ASP A 125 7.07 20.68 23.66
N VAL A 126 7.05 20.01 22.52
CA VAL A 126 7.97 18.90 22.22
C VAL A 126 9.35 19.49 21.91
N ASP A 127 10.39 18.92 22.52
CA ASP A 127 11.75 19.36 22.26
C ASP A 127 12.20 19.12 20.80
N VAL A 128 13.28 19.78 20.41
CA VAL A 128 13.75 19.80 19.02
C VAL A 128 14.09 18.39 18.53
N ASP A 129 14.85 17.63 19.34
CA ASP A 129 15.31 16.28 18.98
C ASP A 129 14.12 15.33 18.75
N LEU A 130 13.17 15.30 19.68
CA LEU A 130 11.99 14.44 19.56
C LEU A 130 11.10 14.88 18.40
N ASN A 131 10.97 16.18 18.16
CA ASN A 131 10.19 16.70 17.04
C ASN A 131 10.77 16.25 15.68
N GLU A 132 12.11 16.24 15.51
CA GLU A 132 12.75 15.74 14.29
C GLU A 132 12.50 14.24 14.08
N VAL A 133 12.63 13.44 15.14
CA VAL A 133 12.36 12.00 15.10
C VAL A 133 10.91 11.71 14.73
N LEU A 134 9.96 12.39 15.38
CA LEU A 134 8.52 12.24 15.08
C LEU A 134 8.21 12.67 13.65
N LYS A 135 8.83 13.75 13.16
CA LYS A 135 8.61 14.25 11.80
C LYS A 135 9.09 13.27 10.75
N SER A 136 10.30 12.71 10.92
CA SER A 136 10.83 11.69 10.03
C SER A 136 9.92 10.45 9.97
N ALA A 137 9.38 10.02 11.12
CA ALA A 137 8.46 8.87 11.16
C ALA A 137 7.10 9.15 10.53
N LEU A 138 6.56 10.37 10.64
CA LEU A 138 5.18 10.71 10.29
C LEU A 138 5.00 11.34 8.89
N ASP A 139 6.01 12.00 8.33
CA ASP A 139 5.87 12.75 7.06
C ASP A 139 5.46 11.86 5.88
N GLY A 140 6.12 10.70 5.73
CA GLY A 140 5.80 9.71 4.69
C GLY A 140 4.36 9.18 4.81
N PRO A 141 3.98 8.64 5.97
CA PRO A 141 2.62 8.16 6.22
C PRO A 141 1.54 9.23 6.02
N ILE A 142 1.72 10.44 6.56
CA ILE A 142 0.75 11.54 6.39
C ILE A 142 0.57 11.87 4.90
N ARG A 143 1.65 11.90 4.12
CA ARG A 143 1.60 12.13 2.67
C ARG A 143 0.81 11.02 1.96
N ASP A 144 1.00 9.77 2.34
CA ASP A 144 0.31 8.64 1.72
C ASP A 144 -1.17 8.60 2.13
N ALA A 145 -1.50 8.92 3.38
CA ALA A 145 -2.88 9.12 3.82
C ALA A 145 -3.56 10.20 2.97
N ARG A 146 -2.94 11.38 2.84
CA ARG A 146 -3.43 12.48 1.97
C ARG A 146 -3.64 12.01 0.52
N ARG A 147 -2.73 11.23 -0.04
CA ARG A 147 -2.81 10.69 -1.42
C ARG A 147 -3.99 9.74 -1.58
N VAL A 148 -4.19 8.82 -0.64
CA VAL A 148 -5.32 7.88 -0.63
C VAL A 148 -6.65 8.64 -0.57
N ILE A 149 -6.73 9.66 0.29
CA ILE A 149 -7.93 10.50 0.44
C ILE A 149 -8.21 11.29 -0.84
N ALA A 150 -7.20 11.96 -1.41
CA ALA A 150 -7.33 12.71 -2.67
C ALA A 150 -7.76 11.82 -3.85
N THR A 151 -7.27 10.57 -3.89
CA THR A 151 -7.68 9.59 -4.90
C THR A 151 -9.17 9.26 -4.80
N THR A 152 -9.66 9.04 -3.58
CA THR A 152 -11.09 8.77 -3.35
C THR A 152 -11.95 9.98 -3.73
N PHE A 153 -11.54 11.21 -3.39
CA PHE A 153 -12.21 12.43 -3.83
C PHE A 153 -12.33 12.53 -5.35
N LYS A 154 -11.23 12.29 -6.07
CA LYS A 154 -11.22 12.31 -7.53
C LYS A 154 -12.16 11.26 -8.12
N LYS A 155 -12.13 10.03 -7.58
CA LYS A 155 -12.99 8.92 -8.04
C LYS A 155 -14.48 9.21 -7.79
N SER A 156 -14.85 9.63 -6.58
CA SER A 156 -16.25 9.91 -6.24
C SER A 156 -16.80 11.10 -7.02
N LYS A 157 -15.98 12.14 -7.22
CA LYS A 157 -16.37 13.31 -8.01
C LYS A 157 -16.62 12.94 -9.47
N SER A 158 -15.74 12.13 -10.07
CA SER A 158 -15.93 11.65 -11.44
C SER A 158 -17.18 10.78 -11.56
N LYS A 159 -17.50 9.97 -10.55
CA LYS A 159 -18.73 9.17 -10.51
C LYS A 159 -19.98 10.06 -10.40
N ALA A 160 -20.00 11.02 -9.47
CA ALA A 160 -21.10 11.96 -9.30
C ALA A 160 -21.36 12.80 -10.57
N ALA A 161 -20.30 13.25 -11.26
CA ALA A 161 -20.43 14.00 -12.51
C ALA A 161 -20.99 13.14 -13.67
N LYS A 162 -20.74 11.83 -13.67
CA LYS A 162 -21.34 10.89 -14.64
C LYS A 162 -22.82 10.65 -14.35
N GLU A 163 -23.19 10.53 -13.07
CA GLU A 163 -24.57 10.31 -12.62
C GLU A 163 -25.44 11.57 -12.77
N ALA A 164 -24.87 12.78 -12.64
CA ALA A 164 -25.59 14.04 -12.87
C ALA A 164 -25.88 14.30 -14.37
N ASN A 165 -25.05 13.75 -15.27
CA ASN A 165 -25.23 13.89 -16.73
C ASN A 165 -26.11 12.79 -17.36
N THR A 166 -26.65 11.87 -16.57
CA THR A 166 -27.61 10.86 -17.07
C THR A 166 -29.05 11.39 -17.02
N THR A 167 -29.45 12.10 -18.08
CA THR A 167 -30.81 12.05 -18.66
C THR A 167 -30.76 11.22 -19.95
N PRO A 168 -31.88 10.60 -20.38
CA PRO A 168 -31.98 9.17 -20.69
C PRO A 168 -31.08 8.76 -21.85
N HIS A 169 -29.98 8.08 -21.51
CA HIS A 169 -29.06 7.51 -22.50
C HIS A 169 -29.32 6.01 -22.74
N GLU A 170 -30.53 5.52 -22.42
CA GLU A 170 -31.00 4.18 -22.81
C GLU A 170 -31.40 4.11 -24.30
N GLU A 171 -31.62 5.22 -25.00
CA GLU A 171 -31.97 5.21 -26.43
C GLU A 171 -30.76 5.24 -27.39
N ALA A 172 -29.54 5.52 -26.91
CA ALA A 172 -28.35 5.55 -27.78
C ALA A 172 -27.55 4.24 -27.80
N THR A 173 -27.82 3.31 -26.89
CA THR A 173 -27.27 1.94 -26.93
C THR A 173 -27.95 1.06 -28.00
N GLY A 174 -29.05 1.54 -28.61
CA GLY A 174 -29.70 0.91 -29.76
C GLY A 174 -29.14 1.30 -31.13
N ARG A 175 -28.36 2.38 -31.26
CA ARG A 175 -27.92 2.92 -32.56
C ARG A 175 -26.50 2.56 -32.99
N PHE A 176 -25.75 1.86 -32.15
CA PHE A 176 -24.40 1.35 -32.48
C PHE A 176 -24.35 -0.16 -32.73
N LYS A 177 -25.50 -0.84 -32.78
CA LYS A 177 -25.55 -2.28 -33.14
C LYS A 177 -25.36 -2.56 -34.63
N ASP A 178 -25.48 -1.55 -35.50
CA ASP A 178 -25.50 -1.72 -36.96
C ASP A 178 -24.36 -1.01 -37.71
N LYS A 179 -23.22 -0.77 -37.05
CA LYS A 179 -22.00 -0.40 -37.78
C LYS A 179 -20.91 -1.40 -37.48
N ASP A 180 -20.69 -2.24 -38.48
CA ASP A 180 -19.58 -3.14 -38.68
C ASP A 180 -18.25 -2.36 -38.50
N VAL A 181 -17.71 -2.39 -37.27
CA VAL A 181 -16.39 -1.87 -36.95
C VAL A 181 -15.61 -3.00 -36.29
N GLY A 182 -14.82 -3.70 -37.11
CA GLY A 182 -13.65 -4.47 -36.70
C GLY A 182 -13.94 -5.58 -35.69
N THR A 183 -14.28 -6.76 -36.20
CA THR A 183 -14.24 -8.02 -35.46
C THR A 183 -12.88 -8.18 -34.76
N ASN A 184 -12.88 -8.01 -33.43
CA ASN A 184 -11.78 -8.50 -32.60
C ASN A 184 -11.71 -10.03 -32.79
N PRO A 185 -10.55 -10.60 -33.17
CA PRO A 185 -10.41 -12.05 -33.24
C PRO A 185 -10.69 -12.63 -31.85
N LYS A 186 -11.55 -13.64 -31.79
CA LYS A 186 -11.85 -14.44 -30.60
C LYS A 186 -10.54 -14.93 -29.97
N SER A 187 -10.07 -14.27 -28.91
CA SER A 187 -9.33 -14.97 -27.85
C SER A 187 -10.31 -15.96 -27.23
N GLU A 188 -9.88 -17.19 -26.93
CA GLU A 188 -10.70 -18.13 -26.14
C GLU A 188 -11.21 -17.39 -24.91
N GLN A 189 -12.52 -17.11 -24.89
CA GLN A 189 -13.15 -16.45 -23.75
C GLN A 189 -13.24 -17.50 -22.65
N LEU A 190 -12.22 -17.54 -21.79
CA LEU A 190 -12.28 -18.24 -20.50
C LEU A 190 -13.57 -17.80 -19.80
N THR A 191 -14.33 -18.78 -19.33
CA THR A 191 -15.55 -18.52 -18.55
C THR A 191 -15.20 -17.76 -17.27
N ASP A 192 -16.15 -17.00 -16.73
CA ASP A 192 -15.90 -16.21 -15.52
C ASP A 192 -15.49 -17.08 -14.32
N GLU A 193 -15.94 -18.33 -14.30
CA GLU A 193 -15.55 -19.33 -13.29
C GLU A 193 -14.08 -19.75 -13.43
N GLU A 194 -13.61 -19.99 -14.66
CA GLU A 194 -12.20 -20.33 -14.93
C GLU A 194 -11.26 -19.17 -14.59
N LYS A 195 -11.67 -17.93 -14.86
CA LYS A 195 -10.91 -16.73 -14.46
C LYS A 195 -10.80 -16.62 -12.94
N ARG A 196 -11.88 -16.87 -12.19
CA ARG A 196 -11.83 -16.87 -10.72
C ARG A 196 -10.91 -17.96 -10.18
N LYS A 197 -10.94 -19.15 -10.77
CA LYS A 197 -10.07 -20.26 -10.37
C LYS A 197 -8.60 -19.95 -10.62
N GLN A 198 -8.27 -19.40 -11.79
CA GLN A 198 -6.90 -18.96 -12.12
C GLN A 198 -6.43 -17.86 -11.17
N GLN A 199 -7.30 -16.90 -10.83
CA GLN A 199 -6.98 -15.84 -9.88
C GLN A 199 -6.72 -16.38 -8.47
N GLN A 200 -7.49 -17.37 -8.02
CA GLN A 200 -7.26 -17.98 -6.71
C GLN A 200 -5.93 -18.75 -6.68
N GLN A 201 -5.64 -19.53 -7.73
CA GLN A 201 -4.37 -20.27 -7.85
C GLN A 201 -3.14 -19.34 -7.84
N LEU A 202 -3.25 -18.20 -8.52
CA LEU A 202 -2.24 -17.14 -8.50
C LEU A 202 -1.98 -16.65 -7.07
N VAL A 203 -3.03 -16.33 -6.32
CA VAL A 203 -2.93 -15.83 -4.94
C VAL A 203 -2.28 -16.87 -4.02
N ASP A 204 -2.71 -18.13 -4.13
CA ASP A 204 -2.20 -19.22 -3.31
C ASP A 204 -0.70 -19.46 -3.59
N ARG A 205 -0.28 -19.41 -4.86
CA ARG A 205 1.14 -19.53 -5.23
C ARG A 205 1.97 -18.38 -4.68
N PHE A 206 1.49 -17.13 -4.81
CA PHE A 206 2.22 -15.97 -4.32
C PHE A 206 2.35 -15.96 -2.79
N SER A 207 1.27 -16.34 -2.10
CA SER A 207 1.25 -16.45 -0.64
C SER A 207 2.20 -17.55 -0.15
N SER A 208 2.10 -18.75 -0.72
CA SER A 208 2.95 -19.90 -0.34
C SER A 208 4.43 -19.69 -0.69
N PHE A 209 4.73 -18.92 -1.74
CA PHE A 209 6.09 -18.50 -2.02
C PHE A 209 6.62 -17.61 -0.89
N GLY A 210 5.82 -16.64 -0.42
CA GLY A 210 6.17 -15.74 0.67
C GLY A 210 6.49 -16.44 2.00
N GLU A 211 5.83 -17.56 2.30
CA GLU A 211 6.10 -18.38 3.49
C GLU A 211 7.42 -19.17 3.41
N LYS A 212 7.89 -19.48 2.19
CA LYS A 212 9.08 -20.32 1.95
C LYS A 212 10.37 -19.53 1.82
N ILE A 213 10.29 -18.21 1.62
CA ILE A 213 11.47 -17.36 1.45
C ILE A 213 11.82 -16.62 2.74
N ASP A 214 13.12 -16.50 3.01
CA ASP A 214 13.62 -15.66 4.07
C ASP A 214 13.41 -14.18 3.71
N ARG A 215 12.41 -13.55 4.33
CA ARG A 215 12.12 -12.12 4.21
C ARG A 215 12.75 -11.29 5.32
N GLU A 216 13.46 -11.87 6.29
CA GLU A 216 14.09 -11.12 7.38
C GLU A 216 15.09 -10.09 6.84
N LYS A 217 15.81 -10.45 5.77
CA LYS A 217 16.71 -9.53 5.06
C LYS A 217 16.03 -8.31 4.44
N PHE A 218 14.76 -8.40 4.08
CA PHE A 218 14.00 -7.24 3.64
C PHE A 218 13.58 -6.34 4.82
N GLY A 219 13.36 -6.93 5.99
CA GLY A 219 13.17 -6.18 7.24
C GLY A 219 14.39 -5.32 7.61
N GLU A 220 15.62 -5.79 7.33
CA GLU A 220 16.86 -5.01 7.57
C GLU A 220 16.91 -3.70 6.77
N ILE A 221 16.29 -3.66 5.59
CA ILE A 221 16.16 -2.44 4.75
C ILE A 221 14.80 -1.75 4.92
N GLY A 222 14.04 -2.13 5.96
CA GLY A 222 12.73 -1.56 6.27
C GLY A 222 11.69 -1.80 5.18
N VAL A 223 11.67 -2.96 4.52
CA VAL A 223 10.72 -3.29 3.44
C VAL A 223 9.78 -4.43 3.83
N VAL A 224 8.49 -4.26 3.54
CA VAL A 224 7.44 -5.27 3.75
C VAL A 224 6.69 -5.49 2.44
N PHE A 225 6.31 -6.73 2.14
CA PHE A 225 5.55 -7.08 0.94
C PHE A 225 4.11 -7.44 1.28
N GLN A 226 3.17 -6.98 0.48
CA GLN A 226 1.73 -7.27 0.58
C GLN A 226 1.17 -7.57 -0.81
N ASP A 227 0.12 -8.38 -0.86
CA ASP A 227 -0.61 -8.69 -2.09
C ASP A 227 -2.00 -8.04 -2.05
N ASP A 228 -2.42 -7.39 -3.14
CA ASP A 228 -3.73 -6.78 -3.28
C ASP A 228 -4.45 -7.30 -4.54
N ILE A 229 -5.56 -7.98 -4.31
CA ILE A 229 -6.45 -8.56 -5.33
C ILE A 229 -7.67 -7.70 -5.64
N LYS A 230 -7.83 -6.55 -4.95
CA LYS A 230 -8.95 -5.63 -5.12
C LYS A 230 -8.61 -4.48 -6.06
N LEU A 231 -7.33 -4.26 -6.36
CA LEU A 231 -6.89 -3.29 -7.35
C LEU A 231 -7.34 -3.70 -8.76
N SER A 232 -7.71 -2.72 -9.58
CA SER A 232 -8.06 -2.98 -10.99
C SER A 232 -6.81 -3.38 -11.78
N GLU A 233 -6.97 -4.20 -12.81
CA GLU A 233 -5.91 -4.56 -13.76
C GLU A 233 -5.20 -3.35 -14.39
N ASN A 234 -5.89 -2.20 -14.48
CA ASN A 234 -5.38 -0.95 -15.07
C ASN A 234 -4.68 -0.04 -14.03
N ASN A 235 -4.68 -0.42 -12.76
CA ASN A 235 -3.92 0.28 -11.72
C ASN A 235 -2.42 -0.11 -11.79
N PRO A 236 -1.52 0.61 -11.11
CA PRO A 236 -0.11 0.25 -11.02
C PRO A 236 0.11 -1.23 -10.74
N PHE A 237 1.09 -1.83 -11.41
CA PHE A 237 1.42 -3.25 -11.19
C PHE A 237 1.92 -3.47 -9.76
N ALA A 238 2.64 -2.50 -9.19
CA ALA A 238 2.99 -2.45 -7.79
C ALA A 238 2.82 -1.04 -7.23
N GLU A 239 2.36 -0.93 -5.98
CA GLU A 239 2.32 0.32 -5.22
C GLU A 239 3.37 0.32 -4.12
N MET A 240 4.20 1.35 -4.07
CA MET A 240 5.16 1.56 -2.99
C MET A 240 4.58 2.59 -2.02
N ARG A 241 4.27 2.18 -0.79
CA ARG A 241 3.77 3.04 0.29
C ARG A 241 4.79 3.14 1.42
N SER A 242 4.80 4.25 2.14
CA SER A 242 5.57 4.40 3.37
C SER A 242 4.61 4.25 4.56
N ASN A 243 4.90 3.30 5.45
CA ASN A 243 4.18 3.03 6.69
C ASN A 243 5.14 3.15 7.88
N LEU A 244 5.09 4.30 8.57
CA LEU A 244 5.74 4.59 9.85
C LEU A 244 7.15 3.99 9.99
N GLY A 245 8.05 4.31 9.05
CA GLY A 245 9.44 3.83 9.03
C GLY A 245 9.70 2.61 8.16
N ASN A 246 8.67 1.91 7.69
CA ASN A 246 8.77 0.82 6.71
C ASN A 246 8.25 1.24 5.33
N ASN A 247 8.82 0.69 4.28
CA ASN A 247 8.35 0.78 2.90
C ASN A 247 7.57 -0.48 2.54
N ILE A 248 6.29 -0.34 2.23
CA ILE A 248 5.43 -1.43 1.82
C ILE A 248 5.39 -1.50 0.29
N VAL A 249 5.73 -2.66 -0.25
CA VAL A 249 5.50 -3.04 -1.65
C VAL A 249 4.19 -3.81 -1.74
N ILE A 250 3.21 -3.25 -2.45
CA ILE A 250 1.91 -3.88 -2.66
C ILE A 250 1.83 -4.38 -4.10
N TYR A 251 1.73 -5.69 -4.32
CA TYR A 251 1.54 -6.27 -5.64
C TYR A 251 0.08 -6.25 -6.06
N ASN A 252 -0.22 -5.64 -7.21
CA ASN A 252 -1.52 -5.72 -7.86
C ASN A 252 -1.59 -7.03 -8.64
N LEU A 253 -2.06 -8.10 -8.00
CA LEU A 253 -2.12 -9.43 -8.62
C LEU A 253 -3.14 -9.52 -9.77
N ASN A 254 -4.02 -8.52 -9.94
CA ASN A 254 -4.89 -8.42 -11.11
C ASN A 254 -4.19 -7.81 -12.33
N HIS A 255 -2.98 -7.25 -12.18
CA HIS A 255 -2.25 -6.67 -13.30
C HIS A 255 -1.75 -7.77 -14.27
N PRO A 256 -1.86 -7.60 -15.60
CA PRO A 256 -1.48 -8.62 -16.59
C PRO A 256 -0.06 -9.16 -16.43
N PHE A 257 0.88 -8.31 -16.02
CA PHE A 257 2.26 -8.72 -15.70
C PHE A 257 2.32 -9.94 -14.77
N PHE A 258 1.60 -9.91 -13.64
CA PHE A 258 1.64 -10.99 -12.66
C PHE A 258 0.88 -12.23 -13.13
N GLN A 259 -0.20 -12.05 -13.88
CA GLN A 259 -0.91 -13.18 -14.52
C GLN A 259 -0.01 -13.92 -15.53
N HIS A 260 0.76 -13.18 -16.34
CA HIS A 260 1.70 -13.79 -17.28
C HIS A 260 2.88 -14.45 -16.57
N LEU A 261 3.42 -13.80 -15.54
CA LEU A 261 4.49 -14.34 -14.72
C LEU A 261 4.07 -15.67 -14.06
N ASP A 262 2.84 -15.72 -13.54
CA ASP A 262 2.26 -16.93 -12.95
C ASP A 262 2.01 -18.05 -13.95
N LYS A 263 1.58 -17.73 -15.17
CA LYS A 263 1.49 -18.73 -16.25
C LYS A 263 2.84 -19.36 -16.56
N VAL A 264 3.93 -18.59 -16.52
CA VAL A 264 5.29 -19.13 -16.70
C VAL A 264 5.67 -20.02 -15.53
N TYR A 265 5.51 -19.54 -14.29
CA TYR A 265 5.84 -20.33 -13.10
C TYR A 265 5.02 -21.62 -13.00
N SER A 266 3.72 -21.58 -13.32
CA SER A 266 2.87 -22.77 -13.41
C SER A 266 3.47 -23.85 -14.29
N LYS A 267 3.93 -23.46 -15.49
CA LYS A 267 4.52 -24.40 -16.45
C LYS A 267 5.87 -24.91 -15.98
N LEU A 268 6.70 -24.03 -15.41
CA LEU A 268 8.01 -24.42 -14.88
C LEU A 268 7.86 -25.40 -13.70
N GLU A 269 6.88 -25.18 -12.82
CA GLU A 269 6.53 -26.09 -11.74
C GLU A 269 6.07 -27.45 -12.27
N GLU A 270 5.13 -27.46 -13.22
CA GLU A 270 4.63 -28.69 -13.87
C GLU A 270 5.78 -29.53 -14.46
N LEU A 271 6.68 -28.88 -15.20
CA LEU A 271 7.88 -29.49 -15.78
C LEU A 271 8.86 -30.03 -14.72
N GLY A 272 8.86 -29.44 -13.53
CA GLY A 272 9.74 -29.82 -12.42
C GLY A 272 9.10 -30.76 -11.40
N THR A 273 7.90 -31.30 -11.65
CA THR A 273 7.27 -32.26 -10.73
C THR A 273 7.84 -33.66 -10.89
N ALA A 274 7.87 -34.43 -9.79
CA ALA A 274 8.28 -35.83 -9.82
C ALA A 274 7.46 -36.63 -10.84
N GLU A 275 6.13 -36.48 -10.77
CA GLU A 275 5.16 -37.18 -11.60
C GLU A 275 5.41 -36.94 -13.10
N THR A 276 5.61 -35.69 -13.52
CA THR A 276 5.88 -35.36 -14.93
C THR A 276 7.16 -36.02 -15.42
N ILE A 277 8.23 -35.97 -14.62
CA ILE A 277 9.54 -36.51 -15.02
C ILE A 277 9.51 -38.05 -15.02
N GLU A 278 8.93 -38.68 -14.00
CA GLU A 278 8.78 -40.14 -13.94
C GLU A 278 7.93 -40.67 -15.11
N LYS A 279 6.87 -39.95 -15.47
CA LYS A 279 6.04 -40.29 -16.63
C LYS A 279 6.81 -40.20 -17.95
N LEU A 280 7.72 -39.22 -18.09
CA LEU A 280 8.59 -39.10 -19.27
C LEU A 280 9.64 -40.20 -19.33
N LEU A 281 10.22 -40.56 -18.17
CA LEU A 281 11.26 -41.59 -18.07
C LEU A 281 10.70 -43.02 -18.09
N GLY A 282 9.41 -43.20 -17.76
CA GLY A 282 8.78 -44.51 -17.60
C GLY A 282 9.31 -45.31 -16.40
N ARG A 283 10.01 -44.65 -15.47
CA ARG A 283 10.61 -45.24 -14.27
C ARG A 283 10.66 -44.21 -13.14
N PRO A 284 10.77 -44.64 -11.87
CA PRO A 284 11.02 -43.72 -10.77
C PRO A 284 12.35 -42.99 -10.93
N LEU A 285 12.42 -41.81 -10.30
CA LEU A 285 13.63 -40.99 -10.25
C LEU A 285 14.74 -41.68 -9.47
N THR A 286 15.96 -41.57 -9.98
CA THR A 286 17.16 -41.86 -9.18
C THR A 286 17.43 -40.74 -8.19
N GLU A 287 18.28 -41.00 -7.20
CA GLU A 287 18.67 -40.00 -6.19
C GLU A 287 19.37 -38.78 -6.82
N GLU A 288 20.18 -38.98 -7.86
CA GLU A 288 20.83 -37.89 -8.60
C GLU A 288 19.82 -37.03 -9.40
N GLU A 289 18.81 -37.66 -10.02
CA GLU A 289 17.76 -36.94 -10.76
C GLU A 289 16.82 -36.18 -9.81
N GLU A 290 16.57 -36.74 -8.62
CA GLU A 290 15.84 -36.10 -7.53
C GLU A 290 16.56 -34.83 -7.07
N GLU A 291 17.87 -34.91 -6.83
CA GLU A 291 18.69 -33.77 -6.43
C GLU A 291 18.70 -32.68 -7.51
N PHE A 292 18.86 -33.07 -8.78
CA PHE A 292 18.77 -32.14 -9.91
C PHE A 292 17.43 -31.42 -9.95
N ARG A 293 16.32 -32.16 -9.76
CA ARG A 293 14.96 -31.60 -9.74
C ARG A 293 14.78 -30.58 -8.63
N VAL A 294 15.24 -30.89 -7.41
CA VAL A 294 15.20 -29.97 -6.27
C VAL A 294 16.01 -28.71 -6.58
N ASN A 295 17.20 -28.84 -7.17
CA ASN A 295 17.99 -27.68 -7.57
C ASN A 295 17.29 -26.85 -8.66
N TYR A 296 16.66 -27.48 -9.65
CA TYR A 296 15.86 -26.78 -10.65
C TYR A 296 14.72 -25.97 -10.01
N GLN A 297 13.93 -26.58 -9.11
CA GLN A 297 12.85 -25.88 -8.39
C GLN A 297 13.39 -24.70 -7.55
N LYS A 298 14.58 -24.87 -6.95
CA LYS A 298 15.27 -23.79 -6.25
C LYS A 298 15.66 -22.64 -7.18
N GLN A 299 16.17 -22.91 -8.38
CA GLN A 299 16.50 -21.85 -9.35
C GLN A 299 15.26 -21.11 -9.83
N VAL A 300 14.15 -21.82 -10.07
CA VAL A 300 12.85 -21.20 -10.39
C VAL A 300 12.38 -20.29 -9.25
N SER A 301 12.58 -20.70 -7.99
CA SER A 301 12.26 -19.87 -6.83
C SER A 301 13.17 -18.64 -6.72
N ASN A 302 14.46 -18.79 -7.01
CA ASN A 302 15.43 -17.69 -6.99
C ASN A 302 15.07 -16.57 -7.99
N THR A 303 14.51 -16.88 -9.17
CA THR A 303 14.11 -15.83 -10.12
C THR A 303 13.00 -14.96 -9.56
N ARG A 304 12.10 -15.53 -8.76
CA ARG A 304 11.05 -14.76 -8.08
C ARG A 304 11.63 -13.92 -6.94
N TYR A 305 12.54 -14.49 -6.15
CA TYR A 305 13.24 -13.75 -5.10
C TYR A 305 14.00 -12.53 -5.66
N LEU A 306 14.63 -12.66 -6.84
CA LEU A 306 15.29 -11.53 -7.51
C LEU A 306 14.32 -10.41 -7.94
N ILE A 307 13.08 -10.75 -8.31
CA ILE A 307 12.03 -9.74 -8.60
C ILE A 307 11.66 -9.00 -7.31
N ASP A 308 11.44 -9.74 -6.22
CA ASP A 308 11.15 -9.14 -4.91
C ASP A 308 12.33 -8.26 -4.45
N LEU A 309 13.58 -8.70 -4.67
CA LEU A 309 14.78 -7.91 -4.38
C LEU A 309 14.84 -6.60 -5.18
N LEU A 310 14.57 -6.67 -6.48
CA LEU A 310 14.51 -5.49 -7.33
C LEU A 310 13.45 -4.51 -6.83
N LEU A 311 12.22 -4.98 -6.60
CA LEU A 311 11.11 -4.11 -6.20
C LEU A 311 11.27 -3.57 -4.78
N GLY A 312 11.76 -4.40 -3.86
CA GLY A 312 12.07 -4.00 -2.49
C GLY A 312 13.19 -2.96 -2.43
N SER A 313 14.27 -3.12 -3.21
CA SER A 313 15.35 -2.13 -3.27
C SER A 313 14.87 -0.77 -3.80
N VAL A 314 13.97 -0.76 -4.79
CA VAL A 314 13.37 0.49 -5.28
C VAL A 314 12.44 1.10 -4.23
N ALA A 315 11.73 0.29 -3.46
CA ALA A 315 10.87 0.76 -2.37
C ALA A 315 11.70 1.42 -1.25
N ALA A 316 12.78 0.77 -0.81
CA ALA A 316 13.73 1.32 0.15
C ALA A 316 14.32 2.66 -0.35
N ALA A 317 14.85 2.67 -1.57
CA ALA A 317 15.41 3.87 -2.17
C ALA A 317 14.39 5.01 -2.32
N LYS A 318 13.11 4.69 -2.58
CA LYS A 318 12.03 5.69 -2.62
C LYS A 318 11.71 6.23 -1.22
N GLY A 319 11.82 5.40 -0.19
CA GLY A 319 11.66 5.77 1.21
C GLY A 319 12.74 6.73 1.70
N ASP A 320 13.98 6.57 1.25
CA ASP A 320 15.15 7.36 1.67
C ASP A 320 15.24 8.76 1.03
N ILE A 321 14.32 9.13 0.14
CA ILE A 321 14.36 10.42 -0.55
C ILE A 321 14.01 11.53 0.43
N ASP A 322 15.02 12.35 0.73
CA ASP A 322 14.95 13.53 1.57
C ASP A 322 13.75 14.43 1.21
N HIS A 323 12.95 14.70 2.24
CA HIS A 323 11.71 15.47 2.17
C HIS A 323 11.94 16.93 1.79
N ASP A 324 13.13 17.49 2.04
CA ASP A 324 13.47 18.88 1.70
C ASP A 324 13.86 19.05 0.22
N VAL A 325 14.23 17.95 -0.45
CA VAL A 325 14.50 17.93 -1.89
C VAL A 325 13.18 17.81 -2.66
N LYS A 326 12.54 18.98 -2.85
CA LYS A 326 11.39 19.31 -3.74
C LYS A 326 10.63 18.15 -4.38
N GLN A 327 9.30 18.25 -4.29
CA GLN A 327 8.20 17.63 -5.07
C GLN A 327 8.51 17.06 -6.47
N MET A 328 9.53 17.59 -7.16
CA MET A 328 10.07 17.15 -8.45
C MET A 328 10.70 15.73 -8.42
N ALA A 329 11.45 15.36 -7.36
CA ALA A 329 12.05 14.02 -7.29
C ALA A 329 10.96 12.94 -7.12
N GLY A 330 10.02 13.18 -6.20
CA GLY A 330 8.86 12.33 -6.00
C GLY A 330 7.92 12.28 -7.20
N SER A 331 7.69 13.40 -7.90
CA SER A 331 6.86 13.40 -9.12
C SER A 331 7.54 12.64 -10.26
N THR A 332 8.86 12.81 -10.43
CA THR A 332 9.65 12.09 -11.44
C THR A 332 9.59 10.58 -11.22
N LEU A 333 9.75 10.12 -9.97
CA LEU A 333 9.67 8.69 -9.65
C LEU A 333 8.25 8.14 -9.81
N ASN A 334 7.22 8.90 -9.42
CA ASN A 334 5.84 8.47 -9.68
C ASN A 334 5.56 8.39 -11.19
N SER A 335 6.08 9.32 -12.00
CA SER A 335 6.00 9.27 -13.45
C SER A 335 6.78 8.10 -14.04
N LEU A 336 7.95 7.76 -13.48
CA LEU A 336 8.72 6.58 -13.86
C LEU A 336 7.92 5.30 -13.61
N PHE A 337 7.37 5.14 -12.41
CA PHE A 337 6.54 3.98 -12.05
C PHE A 337 5.25 3.88 -12.85
N SER A 338 4.61 5.01 -13.16
CA SER A 338 3.44 5.06 -14.04
C SER A 338 3.82 4.58 -15.45
N ARG A 339 4.90 5.12 -16.02
CA ARG A 339 5.38 4.68 -17.34
C ARG A 339 5.80 3.22 -17.34
N TRP A 340 6.40 2.75 -16.25
CA TRP A 340 6.76 1.35 -16.10
C TRP A 340 5.51 0.46 -16.11
N THR A 341 4.47 0.85 -15.36
CA THR A 341 3.17 0.19 -15.38
C THR A 341 2.61 0.14 -16.81
N ASP A 342 2.52 1.28 -17.48
CA ASP A 342 1.93 1.38 -18.82
C ASP A 342 2.71 0.50 -19.83
N ASN A 343 4.05 0.52 -19.76
CA ASN A 343 4.90 -0.32 -20.59
C ASN A 343 4.69 -1.81 -20.31
N LEU A 344 4.66 -2.21 -19.03
CA LEU A 344 4.41 -3.60 -18.65
C LEU A 344 3.03 -4.07 -19.09
N PHE A 345 1.99 -3.25 -18.89
CA PHE A 345 0.63 -3.54 -19.32
C PHE A 345 0.55 -3.73 -20.84
N THR A 346 1.14 -2.80 -21.59
CA THR A 346 1.12 -2.82 -23.05
C THR A 346 1.84 -4.05 -23.61
N VAL A 347 3.03 -4.36 -23.08
CA VAL A 347 3.82 -5.50 -23.56
C VAL A 347 3.22 -6.83 -23.11
N ALA A 348 2.72 -6.93 -21.88
CA ALA A 348 2.11 -8.17 -21.36
C ALA A 348 0.82 -8.52 -22.13
N ASN A 349 0.00 -7.53 -22.49
CA ASN A 349 -1.22 -7.73 -23.26
C ASN A 349 -1.00 -7.85 -24.78
N ASP A 350 0.25 -7.88 -25.26
CA ASP A 350 0.53 -8.10 -26.66
C ASP A 350 0.05 -9.50 -27.09
N LYS A 351 -0.77 -9.55 -28.15
CA LYS A 351 -1.28 -10.79 -28.75
C LYS A 351 -0.16 -11.75 -29.19
N ASN A 352 1.04 -11.22 -29.45
CA ASN A 352 2.21 -12.00 -29.83
C ASN A 352 3.17 -12.28 -28.67
N PHE A 353 2.84 -11.97 -27.42
CA PHE A 353 3.74 -12.14 -26.27
C PHE A 353 4.42 -13.52 -26.24
N GLY A 354 3.65 -14.60 -26.42
CA GLY A 354 4.17 -15.97 -26.45
C GLY A 354 4.96 -16.34 -27.71
N ARG A 355 4.86 -15.57 -28.80
CA ARG A 355 5.61 -15.78 -30.07
C ARG A 355 6.89 -14.96 -30.16
N ARG A 356 7.14 -14.05 -29.21
CA ARG A 356 8.34 -13.19 -29.18
C ARG A 356 9.59 -13.94 -28.72
N ILE A 357 9.42 -15.08 -28.06
CA ILE A 357 10.51 -16.00 -27.76
C ILE A 357 10.45 -17.09 -28.82
N ASN A 358 11.41 -17.07 -29.75
CA ASN A 358 11.62 -18.20 -30.66
C ASN A 358 12.22 -19.34 -29.83
N GLY A 359 11.51 -20.46 -29.78
CA GLY A 359 12.01 -21.72 -29.22
C GLY A 359 13.06 -22.34 -30.12
#